data_AF-A0A4R0PCY4-F1
#
_entry.id   AF-A0A4R0PCY4-F1
#
_cell.length_a   1.000
_cell.length_b   1.000
_cell.length_c   1.000
_cell.angle_alpha   90.00
_cell.angle_beta   90.00
_cell.angle_gamma   90.00
#
_symmetry.space_group_name_H-M   'P 1'
#
loop_
_entity.id
_entity.type
_entity.pdbx_description
1 polymer ?
#
loop_
_entity_poly.entity_id
_entity_poly.type
_entity_poly.pdbx_seq_one_letter_code
_entity_poly.pdbx_strand_id
1 'polypeptide(L)'
;MDKITIINRALSRIGCLPIQSEASPGPAGIGVVLTYDAVLEDVLSKYPWHFTIFFTALTALTASPPLGWSKAFQLPPQRLAQPRAYYESATDNRPLSRFQLSGNEVYTASETCFAEYQAKPPVPHWPGYFRELMTLCCAAEYALEIREDRTLRNTLRRDAYGPPDFQGDGGQFKVACDLDAQAAPSKQPADGRNPLTDIRDGYDADDARYGWG
;
A
#
# COMPACT_ATOMS: atom_id res chain seq x y z
N MET A 1 -10.96 17.92 -1.08
CA MET A 1 -11.91 16.83 -1.40
C MET A 1 -11.94 15.90 -0.20
N ASP A 2 -13.13 15.55 0.26
CA ASP A 2 -13.38 14.72 1.44
C ASP A 2 -14.04 13.38 1.06
N LYS A 3 -14.27 12.52 2.05
CA LYS A 3 -14.91 11.20 1.90
C LYS A 3 -16.30 11.32 1.27
N ILE A 4 -17.13 12.26 1.74
CA ILE A 4 -18.49 12.48 1.25
C ILE A 4 -18.49 12.85 -0.24
N THR A 5 -17.53 13.67 -0.70
CA THR A 5 -17.45 13.99 -2.13
C THR A 5 -17.17 12.75 -2.99
N ILE A 6 -16.33 11.81 -2.53
CA ILE A 6 -16.06 10.56 -3.27
C ILE A 6 -17.34 9.70 -3.33
N ILE A 7 -18.01 9.54 -2.19
CA ILE A 7 -19.27 8.82 -2.09
C ILE A 7 -20.32 9.40 -3.04
N ASN A 8 -20.52 10.72 -3.01
CA ASN A 8 -21.51 11.39 -3.86
C ASN A 8 -21.20 11.28 -5.35
N ARG A 9 -19.91 11.28 -5.73
CA ARG A 9 -19.51 10.99 -7.12
C ARG A 9 -19.85 9.56 -7.51
N ALA A 10 -19.63 8.60 -6.62
CA ALA A 10 -19.97 7.20 -6.86
C ALA A 10 -21.48 6.98 -6.99
N LEU A 11 -22.28 7.57 -6.10
CA LEU A 11 -23.75 7.56 -6.17
C LEU A 11 -24.27 8.19 -7.46
N SER A 12 -23.67 9.31 -7.88
CA SER A 12 -24.04 9.96 -9.14
C SER A 12 -23.78 9.07 -10.37
N ARG A 13 -22.73 8.23 -10.37
CA ARG A 13 -22.45 7.30 -11.49
C ARG A 13 -23.52 6.23 -11.68
N ILE A 14 -24.19 5.85 -10.60
CA ILE A 14 -25.28 4.88 -10.65
C ILE A 14 -26.66 5.55 -10.75
N GLY A 15 -26.73 6.89 -10.79
CA GLY A 15 -27.97 7.64 -10.87
C GLY A 15 -28.71 7.80 -9.54
N CYS A 16 -28.02 7.63 -8.41
CA CYS A 16 -28.58 7.82 -7.07
C CYS A 16 -28.39 9.25 -6.55
N LEU A 17 -29.24 9.64 -5.59
CA LEU A 17 -29.16 10.95 -4.95
C LEU A 17 -27.95 11.04 -4.00
N PRO A 18 -27.33 12.23 -3.89
CA PRO A 18 -26.20 12.44 -2.98
C PRO A 18 -26.65 12.44 -1.51
N ILE A 19 -25.75 12.04 -0.62
CA ILE A 19 -25.91 12.15 0.83
C ILE A 19 -25.34 13.47 1.35
N GLN A 20 -25.94 14.02 2.40
CA GLN A 20 -25.53 15.29 3.03
C GLN A 20 -24.49 15.08 4.14
N SER A 21 -24.48 13.91 4.79
CA SER A 21 -23.55 13.58 5.87
C SER A 21 -23.38 12.05 6.00
N GLU A 22 -22.29 11.62 6.65
CA GLU A 22 -22.06 10.21 6.97
C GLU A 22 -23.09 9.64 7.95
N ALA A 23 -23.76 10.51 8.72
CA ALA A 23 -24.81 10.14 9.68
C ALA A 23 -26.23 10.26 9.08
N SER A 24 -26.35 10.39 7.75
CA SER A 24 -27.66 10.55 7.11
C SER A 24 -28.57 9.37 7.46
N PRO A 25 -29.81 9.61 7.94
CA PRO A 25 -30.71 8.54 8.35
C PRO A 25 -31.16 7.69 7.16
N GLY A 26 -31.32 6.38 7.39
CA GLY A 26 -31.82 5.41 6.42
C GLY A 26 -30.78 4.36 5.97
N PRO A 27 -31.22 3.25 5.34
CA PRO A 27 -30.35 2.15 4.94
C PRO A 27 -29.20 2.57 4.01
N ALA A 28 -29.46 3.59 3.17
CA ALA A 28 -28.48 4.13 2.25
C ALA A 28 -27.40 5.02 2.91
N GLY A 29 -27.59 5.51 4.13
CA GLY A 29 -26.58 6.36 4.79
C GLY A 29 -25.44 5.54 5.39
N ILE A 30 -25.77 4.70 6.38
CA ILE A 30 -24.79 3.86 7.09
C ILE A 30 -24.19 2.80 6.16
N GLY A 31 -25.01 2.15 5.32
CA GLY A 31 -24.54 1.11 4.41
C GLY A 31 -23.50 1.61 3.42
N VAL A 32 -23.73 2.79 2.84
CA VAL A 32 -22.82 3.42 1.87
C VAL A 32 -21.45 3.73 2.49
N VAL A 33 -21.43 4.20 3.74
CA VAL A 33 -20.21 4.49 4.48
C VAL A 33 -19.42 3.20 4.79
N LEU A 34 -20.11 2.14 5.23
CA LEU A 34 -19.48 0.85 5.51
C LEU A 34 -18.86 0.24 4.25
N THR A 35 -19.59 0.25 3.14
CA THR A 35 -19.11 -0.26 1.86
C THR A 35 -17.95 0.58 1.32
N TYR A 36 -17.97 1.90 1.51
CA TYR A 36 -16.81 2.74 1.20
C TYR A 36 -15.57 2.31 1.98
N ASP A 37 -15.70 2.11 3.29
CA ASP A 37 -14.56 1.75 4.15
C ASP A 37 -14.04 0.35 3.79
N ALA A 38 -14.93 -0.60 3.48
CA ALA A 38 -14.54 -1.95 3.02
C ALA A 38 -13.83 -1.94 1.66
N VAL A 39 -14.34 -1.18 0.68
CA VAL A 39 -13.68 -1.01 -0.62
C VAL A 39 -12.31 -0.33 -0.45
N LEU A 40 -12.22 0.66 0.43
CA LEU A 40 -10.97 1.35 0.69
C LEU A 40 -9.91 0.43 1.29
N GLU A 41 -10.29 -0.38 2.27
CA GLU A 41 -9.38 -1.37 2.87
C GLU A 41 -8.88 -2.38 1.84
N ASP A 42 -9.78 -2.90 0.99
CA ASP A 42 -9.43 -3.81 -0.10
C ASP A 42 -8.44 -3.15 -1.08
N VAL A 43 -8.76 -1.97 -1.61
CA VAL A 43 -7.93 -1.28 -2.61
C VAL A 43 -6.56 -0.88 -2.04
N LEU A 44 -6.49 -0.43 -0.80
CA LEU A 44 -5.22 -0.11 -0.14
C LEU A 44 -4.35 -1.35 0.09
N SER A 45 -4.97 -2.52 0.34
CA SER A 45 -4.24 -3.77 0.58
C SER A 45 -3.64 -4.39 -0.69
N LYS A 46 -4.22 -4.14 -1.87
CA LYS A 46 -3.80 -4.77 -3.14
C LYS A 46 -2.48 -4.23 -3.69
N TYR A 47 -2.13 -2.98 -3.40
CA TYR A 47 -0.98 -2.33 -4.03
C TYR A 47 -0.26 -1.41 -3.05
N PRO A 48 1.08 -1.37 -3.04
CA PRO A 48 1.84 -0.46 -2.19
C PRO A 48 1.85 0.97 -2.73
N TRP A 49 0.70 1.63 -2.67
CA TRP A 49 0.51 3.00 -3.12
C TRP A 49 1.53 3.96 -2.48
N HIS A 50 2.32 4.69 -3.28
CA HIS A 50 3.42 5.50 -2.73
C HIS A 50 2.95 6.52 -1.67
N PHE A 51 1.77 7.13 -1.87
CA PHE A 51 1.21 8.15 -0.97
C PHE A 51 0.76 7.59 0.39
N THR A 52 0.76 6.26 0.53
CA THR A 52 0.45 5.55 1.79
C THR A 52 1.70 5.15 2.56
N ILE A 53 2.89 5.30 1.97
CA ILE A 53 4.16 4.87 2.56
C ILE A 53 4.67 5.98 3.50
N PHE A 54 4.90 5.61 4.76
CA PHE A 54 5.44 6.48 5.79
C PHE A 54 6.69 5.89 6.42
N PHE A 55 7.53 6.77 6.94
CA PHE A 55 8.75 6.44 7.67
C PHE A 55 8.64 7.01 9.08
N THR A 56 8.88 6.19 10.10
CA THR A 56 8.87 6.67 11.49
C THR A 56 9.97 6.00 12.30
N ALA A 57 10.53 6.74 13.25
CA ALA A 57 11.33 6.16 14.32
C ALA A 57 10.40 5.37 15.25
N LEU A 58 10.81 4.16 15.63
CA LEU A 58 10.05 3.33 16.55
C LEU A 58 10.45 3.62 18.00
N THR A 59 9.47 3.52 18.89
CA THR A 59 9.69 3.68 20.33
C THR A 59 10.25 2.40 20.92
N ALA A 60 11.41 2.48 21.57
CA ALA A 60 12.00 1.37 22.29
C ALA A 60 11.16 0.99 23.52
N LEU A 61 10.98 -0.30 23.74
CA LEU A 61 10.30 -0.85 24.91
C LEU A 61 11.30 -1.06 26.05
N THR A 62 10.83 -0.92 27.28
CA THR A 62 11.65 -1.10 28.50
C THR A 62 11.76 -2.56 28.94
N ALA A 63 10.85 -3.42 28.49
CA ALA A 63 10.86 -4.83 28.82
C ALA A 63 12.05 -5.54 28.17
N SER A 64 12.66 -6.47 28.89
CA SER A 64 13.76 -7.28 28.34
C SER A 64 13.22 -8.16 27.21
N PRO A 65 13.80 -8.08 26.01
CA PRO A 65 13.38 -8.91 24.89
C PRO A 65 13.72 -10.39 25.13
N PRO A 66 12.91 -11.33 24.60
CA PRO A 66 13.16 -12.76 24.71
C PRO A 66 14.25 -13.24 23.71
N LEU A 67 14.69 -14.49 23.83
CA LEU A 67 15.45 -15.22 22.80
C LEU A 67 16.79 -14.59 22.36
N GLY A 68 17.46 -13.84 23.23
CA GLY A 68 18.79 -13.29 22.95
C GLY A 68 18.81 -12.08 22.01
N TRP A 69 17.66 -11.43 21.79
CA TRP A 69 17.60 -10.11 21.17
C TRP A 69 18.06 -9.04 22.17
N SER A 70 18.53 -7.89 21.67
CA SER A 70 19.07 -6.82 22.54
C SER A 70 18.04 -5.72 22.82
N LYS A 71 17.16 -5.45 21.85
CA LYS A 71 16.13 -4.40 21.92
C LYS A 71 14.79 -4.88 21.37
N ALA A 72 13.73 -4.28 21.88
CA ALA A 72 12.35 -4.43 21.40
C ALA A 72 11.79 -3.05 21.09
N PHE A 73 11.01 -2.93 20.00
CA PHE A 73 10.38 -1.68 19.59
C PHE A 73 8.91 -1.89 19.28
N GLN A 74 8.09 -0.89 19.62
CA GLN A 74 6.66 -0.90 19.34
C GLN A 74 6.39 -0.56 17.87
N LEU A 75 5.58 -1.39 17.20
CA LEU A 75 5.14 -1.09 15.84
C LEU A 75 4.11 0.05 15.81
N PRO A 76 4.07 0.86 14.73
CA PRO A 76 3.11 1.96 14.62
C PRO A 76 1.66 1.45 14.63
N PRO A 77 0.76 2.04 15.44
CA PRO A 77 -0.61 1.54 15.56
C PRO A 77 -1.48 1.82 14.34
N GLN A 78 -1.16 2.84 13.53
CA GLN A 78 -1.97 3.23 12.36
C GLN A 78 -1.58 2.47 11.06
N ARG A 79 -0.76 1.43 11.18
CA ARG A 79 -0.28 0.65 10.03
C ARG A 79 -1.42 -0.20 9.44
N LEU A 80 -1.48 -0.28 8.11
CA LEU A 80 -2.43 -1.12 7.38
C LEU A 80 -1.97 -2.58 7.30
N ALA A 81 -0.66 -2.79 7.24
CA ALA A 81 -0.03 -4.09 7.18
C ALA A 81 1.21 -4.12 8.10
N GLN A 82 1.93 -5.24 8.10
CA GLN A 82 3.26 -5.24 8.72
C GLN A 82 4.18 -4.28 7.94
N PRO A 83 5.11 -3.58 8.62
CA PRO A 83 6.11 -2.77 7.94
C PRO A 83 6.85 -3.56 6.87
N ARG A 84 7.18 -2.88 5.78
CA ARG A 84 7.84 -3.47 4.61
C ARG A 84 9.34 -3.60 4.81
N ALA A 85 9.92 -2.68 5.57
CA ALA A 85 11.33 -2.62 5.86
C ALA A 85 11.56 -1.95 7.21
N TYR A 86 12.68 -2.29 7.83
CA TYR A 86 13.19 -1.66 9.04
C TYR A 86 14.60 -1.14 8.77
N TYR A 87 15.00 -0.06 9.42
CA TYR A 87 16.32 0.57 9.23
C TYR A 87 16.95 0.88 10.58
N GLU A 88 18.28 0.86 10.66
CA GLU A 88 19.02 1.13 11.89
C GLU A 88 19.11 2.65 12.15
N SER A 89 19.37 3.42 11.09
CA SER A 89 19.47 4.89 11.10
C SER A 89 18.52 5.56 10.11
N ALA A 90 18.19 6.84 10.35
CA ALA A 90 17.44 7.69 9.44
C ALA A 90 18.16 7.98 8.11
N THR A 91 19.48 7.77 8.07
CA THR A 91 20.31 7.98 6.88
C THR A 91 20.54 6.70 6.07
N ASP A 92 20.12 5.55 6.60
CA ASP A 92 20.40 4.27 5.95
C ASP A 92 19.51 4.07 4.74
N ASN A 93 20.13 3.59 3.66
CA ASN A 93 19.44 3.18 2.44
C ASN A 93 19.27 1.64 2.36
N ARG A 94 19.76 0.91 3.37
CA ARG A 94 19.70 -0.56 3.44
C ARG A 94 18.80 -0.99 4.59
N PRO A 95 17.83 -1.88 4.33
CA PRO A 95 17.01 -2.41 5.40
C PRO A 95 17.81 -3.37 6.29
N LEU A 96 17.39 -3.47 7.55
CA LEU A 96 17.86 -4.45 8.52
C LEU A 96 17.65 -5.87 7.99
N SER A 97 18.72 -6.66 8.02
CA SER A 97 18.69 -8.07 7.62
C SER A 97 18.26 -9.00 8.77
N ARG A 98 18.54 -8.60 10.02
CA ARG A 98 18.31 -9.44 11.22
C ARG A 98 17.31 -8.76 12.16
N PHE A 99 16.06 -9.17 12.09
CA PHE A 99 15.00 -8.78 13.02
C PHE A 99 14.00 -9.92 13.19
N GLN A 100 13.19 -9.86 14.25
CA GLN A 100 12.10 -10.80 14.49
C GLN A 100 10.83 -10.02 14.83
N LEU A 101 9.70 -10.43 14.23
CA LEU A 101 8.39 -9.88 14.58
C LEU A 101 7.68 -10.84 15.54
N SER A 102 7.01 -10.26 16.54
CA SER A 102 6.06 -10.96 17.38
C SER A 102 4.96 -10.01 17.82
N GLY A 103 3.69 -10.39 17.59
CA GLY A 103 2.55 -9.53 17.88
C GLY A 103 2.68 -8.14 17.23
N ASN A 104 2.76 -7.10 18.05
CA ASN A 104 2.91 -5.70 17.64
C ASN A 104 4.31 -5.14 17.97
N GLU A 105 5.30 -6.01 18.10
CA GLU A 105 6.67 -5.65 18.45
C GLU A 105 7.66 -6.16 17.39
N VAL A 106 8.75 -5.41 17.21
CA VAL A 106 9.92 -5.84 16.46
C VAL A 106 11.12 -5.94 17.38
N TYR A 107 11.80 -7.08 17.34
CA TYR A 107 13.03 -7.33 18.07
C TYR A 107 14.22 -7.22 17.13
N THR A 108 15.26 -6.51 17.57
CA THR A 108 16.51 -6.33 16.82
C THR A 108 17.69 -6.22 17.79
N ALA A 109 18.90 -6.31 17.24
CA ALA A 109 20.13 -6.01 17.98
C ALA A 109 20.48 -4.51 17.96
N SER A 110 19.91 -3.76 17.02
CA SER A 110 20.17 -2.32 16.83
C SER A 110 19.63 -1.46 17.98
N GLU A 111 20.36 -0.40 18.32
CA GLU A 111 19.98 0.55 19.39
C GLU A 111 18.78 1.42 19.00
N THR A 112 18.66 1.74 17.72
CA THR A 112 17.55 2.47 17.10
C THR A 112 16.91 1.64 16.00
N CYS A 113 15.65 1.91 15.71
CA CYS A 113 14.91 1.23 14.64
C CYS A 113 13.91 2.20 14.01
N PHE A 114 13.93 2.27 12.69
CA PHE A 114 12.97 3.01 11.88
C PHE A 114 12.16 2.02 11.05
N ALA A 115 10.89 2.31 10.80
CA ALA A 115 10.03 1.47 9.98
C ALA A 115 9.51 2.21 8.76
N GLU A 116 9.55 1.54 7.62
CA GLU A 116 8.78 1.89 6.41
C GLU A 116 7.49 1.07 6.41
N TYR A 117 6.34 1.72 6.48
CA TYR A 117 5.05 1.05 6.59
C TYR A 117 3.97 1.79 5.81
N GLN A 118 2.88 1.08 5.52
CA GLN A 118 1.70 1.70 4.93
C GLN A 118 0.73 2.14 6.02
N ALA A 119 0.20 3.35 5.89
CA ALA A 119 -0.89 3.88 6.70
C ALA A 119 -1.94 4.52 5.80
N LYS A 120 -3.16 4.74 6.32
CA LYS A 120 -4.22 5.46 5.59
C LYS A 120 -4.03 6.98 5.75
N PRO A 121 -3.56 7.72 4.73
CA PRO A 121 -3.54 9.18 4.80
C PRO A 121 -4.95 9.76 4.67
N PRO A 122 -5.16 11.01 5.10
CA PRO A 122 -6.43 11.70 4.90
C PRO A 122 -6.69 11.93 3.39
N VAL A 123 -7.97 11.92 3.01
CA VAL A 123 -8.44 12.02 1.60
C VAL A 123 -7.83 13.17 0.79
N PRO A 124 -7.57 14.37 1.37
CA PRO A 124 -6.91 15.45 0.65
C PRO A 124 -5.51 15.12 0.11
N HIS A 125 -4.80 14.15 0.69
CA HIS A 125 -3.50 13.69 0.20
C HIS A 125 -3.58 12.62 -0.89
N TRP A 126 -4.77 12.10 -1.18
CA TRP A 126 -4.91 11.07 -2.20
C TRP A 126 -4.73 11.66 -3.61
N PRO A 127 -3.91 11.03 -4.46
CA PRO A 127 -3.76 11.44 -5.86
C PRO A 127 -5.08 11.34 -6.64
N GLY A 128 -5.18 12.12 -7.74
CA GLY A 128 -6.39 12.15 -8.58
C GLY A 128 -6.77 10.78 -9.15
N TYR A 129 -5.79 9.99 -9.60
CA TYR A 129 -6.02 8.65 -10.13
C TYR A 129 -6.60 7.69 -9.09
N PHE A 130 -6.16 7.81 -7.83
CA PHE A 130 -6.63 6.95 -6.73
C PHE A 130 -8.06 7.32 -6.32
N ARG A 131 -8.38 8.63 -6.29
CA ARG A 131 -9.75 9.09 -6.04
C ARG A 131 -10.73 8.63 -7.12
N GLU A 132 -10.28 8.59 -8.37
CA GLU A 132 -11.08 8.08 -9.49
C GLU A 132 -11.30 6.56 -9.39
N LEU A 133 -10.24 5.81 -9.09
CA LEU A 133 -10.33 4.36 -8.82
C LEU A 133 -11.32 4.07 -7.68
N MET A 134 -11.17 4.75 -6.53
CA MET A 134 -12.07 4.61 -5.39
C MET A 134 -13.52 4.94 -5.76
N THR A 135 -13.74 6.01 -6.52
CA THR A 135 -15.08 6.39 -7.00
C THR A 135 -15.71 5.28 -7.83
N LEU A 136 -14.94 4.66 -8.73
CA LEU A 136 -15.42 3.61 -9.61
C LEU A 136 -15.69 2.30 -8.85
N CYS A 137 -14.79 1.89 -7.94
CA CYS A 137 -14.98 0.71 -7.11
C CYS A 137 -16.21 0.84 -6.19
N CYS A 138 -16.38 1.99 -5.54
CA CYS A 138 -17.56 2.25 -4.71
C CYS A 138 -18.85 2.26 -5.56
N ALA A 139 -18.83 2.91 -6.73
CA ALA A 139 -20.00 2.93 -7.62
C ALA A 139 -20.41 1.52 -8.03
N ALA A 140 -19.43 0.64 -8.27
CA ALA A 140 -19.70 -0.74 -8.61
C ALA A 140 -20.44 -1.48 -7.50
N GLU A 141 -19.97 -1.42 -6.25
CA GLU A 141 -20.65 -2.11 -5.15
C GLU A 141 -22.00 -1.47 -4.80
N TYR A 142 -22.12 -0.13 -4.86
CA TYR A 142 -23.41 0.55 -4.68
C TYR A 142 -24.45 0.19 -5.74
N ALA A 143 -24.03 -0.13 -6.98
CA ALA A 143 -24.95 -0.59 -8.01
C ALA A 143 -25.68 -1.88 -7.59
N LEU A 144 -25.01 -2.77 -6.85
CA LEU A 144 -25.64 -3.97 -6.31
C LEU A 144 -26.41 -3.67 -5.01
N GLU A 145 -25.82 -2.93 -4.08
CA GLU A 145 -26.40 -2.76 -2.74
C GLU A 145 -27.61 -1.82 -2.70
N ILE A 146 -27.64 -0.79 -3.54
CA ILE A 146 -28.70 0.22 -3.55
C ILE A 146 -29.69 -0.04 -4.68
N ARG A 147 -29.17 -0.33 -5.88
CA ARG A 147 -30.00 -0.49 -7.08
C ARG A 147 -30.36 -1.93 -7.40
N GLU A 148 -29.75 -2.90 -6.72
CA GLU A 148 -29.91 -4.33 -6.99
C GLU A 148 -29.58 -4.69 -8.46
N ASP A 149 -28.78 -3.86 -9.14
CA ASP A 149 -28.46 -3.97 -10.55
C ASP A 149 -27.12 -4.69 -10.74
N ARG A 150 -27.19 -6.03 -10.81
CA ARG A 150 -26.03 -6.90 -11.00
C ARG A 150 -25.31 -6.63 -12.33
N THR A 151 -26.04 -6.25 -13.38
CA THR A 151 -25.44 -5.98 -14.69
C THR A 151 -24.59 -4.73 -14.64
N LEU A 152 -25.12 -3.64 -14.07
CA LEU A 152 -24.37 -2.40 -13.87
C LEU A 152 -23.16 -2.62 -12.95
N ARG A 153 -23.33 -3.36 -11.86
CA ARG A 153 -22.24 -3.74 -10.95
C ARG A 153 -21.11 -4.44 -11.69
N ASN A 154 -21.43 -5.42 -12.54
CA ASN A 154 -20.42 -6.16 -13.30
C ASN A 154 -19.71 -5.28 -14.34
N THR A 155 -20.43 -4.38 -15.02
CA THR A 155 -19.84 -3.41 -15.94
C THR A 155 -18.87 -2.48 -15.22
N LEU A 156 -19.28 -1.89 -14.10
CA LEU A 156 -18.41 -0.98 -13.33
C LEU A 156 -17.22 -1.72 -12.70
N ARG A 157 -17.38 -2.97 -12.26
CA ARG A 157 -16.25 -3.81 -11.81
C ARG A 157 -15.29 -4.11 -12.96
N ARG A 158 -15.79 -4.32 -14.18
CA ARG A 158 -14.95 -4.50 -15.37
C ARG A 158 -14.18 -3.21 -15.71
N ASP A 159 -14.80 -2.05 -15.57
CA ASP A 159 -14.10 -0.77 -15.77
C ASP A 159 -13.04 -0.54 -14.67
N ALA A 160 -13.34 -0.93 -13.43
CA ALA A 160 -12.43 -0.79 -12.29
C ALA A 160 -11.23 -1.73 -12.37
N TYR A 161 -11.47 -3.03 -12.56
CA TYR A 161 -10.48 -4.09 -12.39
C TYR A 161 -10.13 -4.83 -13.70
N GLY A 162 -10.74 -4.43 -14.81
CA GLY A 162 -10.61 -5.09 -16.10
C GLY A 162 -11.51 -6.32 -16.26
N PRO A 163 -11.48 -6.96 -17.44
CA PRO A 163 -12.12 -8.26 -17.67
C PRO A 163 -11.63 -9.33 -16.67
N PRO A 164 -12.44 -10.36 -16.39
CA PRO A 164 -12.07 -11.44 -15.46
C PRO A 164 -10.73 -12.12 -15.77
N ASP A 165 -10.31 -12.13 -17.04
CA ASP A 165 -9.05 -12.72 -17.51
C ASP A 165 -7.81 -12.03 -16.89
N PHE A 166 -7.94 -10.78 -16.47
CA PHE A 166 -6.87 -10.02 -15.82
C PHE A 166 -6.79 -10.27 -14.31
N GLN A 167 -7.65 -11.13 -13.75
CA GLN A 167 -7.65 -11.52 -12.33
C GLN A 167 -7.66 -10.35 -11.32
N GLY A 168 -8.16 -9.18 -11.71
CA GLY A 168 -8.20 -7.99 -10.86
C GLY A 168 -7.11 -6.94 -11.14
N ASP A 169 -6.17 -7.23 -12.05
CA ASP A 169 -5.03 -6.37 -12.40
C ASP A 169 -5.23 -5.60 -13.72
N GLY A 170 -6.48 -5.30 -14.08
CA GLY A 170 -6.83 -4.55 -15.29
C GLY A 170 -7.54 -3.23 -15.00
N GLY A 171 -8.14 -2.64 -16.05
CA GLY A 171 -9.01 -1.47 -15.94
C GLY A 171 -8.35 -0.24 -15.33
N GLN A 172 -9.14 0.56 -14.61
CA GLN A 172 -8.67 1.74 -13.90
C GLN A 172 -7.65 1.41 -12.79
N PHE A 173 -7.72 0.23 -12.18
CA PHE A 173 -6.78 -0.22 -11.16
C PHE A 173 -5.37 -0.29 -11.73
N LYS A 174 -5.20 -0.95 -12.88
CA LYS A 174 -3.91 -1.02 -13.57
C LYS A 174 -3.37 0.35 -13.97
N VAL A 175 -4.23 1.21 -14.52
CA VAL A 175 -3.85 2.58 -14.91
C VAL A 175 -3.39 3.37 -13.68
N ALA A 176 -4.10 3.26 -12.55
CA ALA A 176 -3.72 3.90 -11.31
C ALA A 176 -2.38 3.38 -10.78
N CYS A 177 -2.14 2.06 -10.81
CA CYS A 177 -0.85 1.47 -10.42
C CYS A 177 0.30 1.97 -11.31
N ASP A 178 0.09 2.05 -12.62
CA ASP A 178 1.12 2.52 -13.56
C ASP A 178 1.46 4.00 -13.34
N LEU A 179 0.44 4.84 -13.10
CA LEU A 179 0.64 6.25 -12.76
C LEU A 179 1.35 6.43 -11.42
N ASP A 180 1.00 5.60 -10.42
CA ASP A 180 1.65 5.59 -9.11
C ASP A 180 3.13 5.20 -9.22
N ALA A 181 3.43 4.14 -9.99
CA ALA A 181 4.78 3.66 -10.23
C ALA A 181 5.65 4.68 -10.99
N GLN A 182 5.07 5.43 -11.94
CA GLN A 182 5.76 6.52 -12.64
C GLN A 182 6.07 7.72 -11.73
N ALA A 183 5.23 7.97 -10.72
CA ALA A 183 5.45 9.03 -9.76
C ALA A 183 6.51 8.65 -8.70
N ALA A 184 6.72 7.36 -8.46
CA ALA A 184 7.70 6.88 -7.50
C ALA A 184 9.14 6.96 -8.07
N PRO A 185 10.13 7.40 -7.27
CA PRO A 185 11.52 7.40 -7.71
C PRO A 185 12.02 5.97 -7.96
N SER A 186 12.86 5.80 -8.98
CA SER A 186 13.49 4.51 -9.27
C SER A 186 14.29 4.03 -8.04
N LYS A 187 14.00 2.83 -7.54
CA LYS A 187 14.81 2.22 -6.48
C LYS A 187 16.20 1.93 -7.04
N GLN A 188 17.19 2.72 -6.62
CA GLN A 188 18.58 2.42 -6.94
C GLN A 188 18.98 1.15 -6.16
N PRO A 189 19.61 0.14 -6.80
CA PRO A 189 20.28 -0.91 -6.07
C PRO A 189 21.28 -0.27 -5.12
N ALA A 190 21.23 -0.64 -3.84
CA ALA A 190 22.15 -0.10 -2.84
C ALA A 190 23.60 -0.23 -3.34
N ASP A 191 24.34 0.89 -3.36
CA ASP A 191 25.72 1.02 -3.87
C ASP A 191 25.96 0.79 -5.37
N GLY A 192 24.93 0.70 -6.22
CA GLY A 192 25.14 0.41 -7.64
C GLY A 192 25.68 -1.00 -7.90
N ARG A 193 25.84 -1.82 -6.86
CA ARG A 193 26.11 -3.25 -6.94
C ARG A 193 24.81 -3.98 -7.13
N ASN A 194 24.56 -4.39 -8.36
CA ASN A 194 23.52 -5.35 -8.66
C ASN A 194 24.19 -6.74 -8.69
N PRO A 195 23.80 -7.67 -7.80
CA PRO A 195 24.45 -8.99 -7.69
C PRO A 195 24.39 -9.80 -8.99
N LEU A 196 23.46 -9.47 -9.90
CA LEU A 196 23.36 -10.10 -11.22
C LEU A 196 24.32 -9.51 -12.26
N THR A 197 24.74 -8.26 -12.10
CA THR A 197 25.80 -7.64 -12.92
C THR A 197 27.19 -7.96 -12.37
N ASP A 198 27.35 -8.07 -11.05
CA ASP A 198 28.64 -8.40 -10.42
C ASP A 198 29.14 -9.81 -10.82
N ILE A 199 28.24 -10.76 -11.12
CA ILE A 199 28.60 -12.10 -11.65
C ILE A 199 29.13 -12.04 -13.09
N ARG A 200 28.68 -11.05 -13.87
CA ARG A 200 29.12 -10.86 -15.26
C ARG A 200 30.46 -10.15 -15.34
N ASP A 201 30.76 -9.30 -14.36
CA ASP A 201 32.00 -8.52 -14.27
C ASP A 201 33.08 -9.22 -13.43
N GLY A 202 32.95 -10.53 -13.19
CA GLY A 202 33.94 -11.39 -12.54
C GLY A 202 35.23 -11.61 -13.35
N TYR A 203 35.81 -10.53 -13.88
CA TYR A 203 37.20 -10.50 -14.31
C TYR A 203 38.07 -10.39 -13.05
N ASP A 204 38.44 -11.54 -12.50
CA ASP A 204 39.48 -11.64 -11.49
C ASP A 204 40.83 -11.58 -12.21
N ALA A 205 41.54 -10.44 -12.07
CA ALA A 205 42.84 -10.24 -12.69
C ALA A 205 43.92 -11.21 -12.16
N ASP A 206 43.62 -11.90 -11.05
CA ASP A 206 44.49 -12.89 -10.41
C ASP A 206 44.00 -14.35 -10.59
N ASP A 207 43.04 -14.62 -11.50
CA ASP A 207 42.66 -16.00 -11.84
C ASP A 207 43.84 -16.72 -12.52
N ALA A 208 44.48 -17.61 -11.76
CA ALA A 208 45.65 -18.41 -12.16
C ALA A 208 45.43 -19.31 -13.40
N ARG A 209 44.25 -19.30 -14.01
CA ARG A 209 43.91 -20.03 -15.24
C ARG A 209 44.31 -19.30 -16.54
N TYR A 210 44.78 -18.05 -16.48
CA TYR A 210 45.09 -17.24 -17.68
C TYR A 210 46.59 -16.93 -17.90
N GLY A 211 47.50 -17.79 -17.45
CA GLY A 211 48.93 -17.62 -17.69
C GLY A 211 49.48 -18.46 -18.85
N TRP A 212 49.24 -18.07 -20.12
CA TRP A 212 50.12 -18.38 -21.28
C TRP A 212 49.83 -17.40 -22.42
N GLY A 213 50.72 -16.42 -22.61
CA GLY A 213 50.71 -15.46 -23.71
C GLY A 213 51.79 -14.40 -23.55
#